data_AF-A0A498D480-F1
#
_entry.id   AF-A0A498D480-F1
#
_cell.length_a   1.000
_cell.length_b   1.000
_cell.length_c   1.000
_cell.angle_alpha   90.00
_cell.angle_beta   90.00
_cell.angle_gamma   90.00
#
_symmetry.space_group_name_H-M   'P 1'
#
loop_
_entity.id
_entity.type
_entity.pdbx_description
1 polymer ?
#
loop_
_entity_poly.entity_id
_entity_poly.type
_entity_poly.pdbx_seq_one_letter_code
_entity_poly.pdbx_strand_id
1 'polypeptide(L)'
;IGEAGDLSKFAHGNSLLRHAGLNLAEASSGKWKGQIVISKRGRSRLRRNLFLAIMSLVANNPEFKELHAYNVQVKKMKKMKSIMKLVGKFARILVGIARNNEPYCPEKIQPLASIAA
;
A
#
# COMPACT_ATOMS: atom_id res chain seq x y z
N ILE A 1 -8.27 3.74 18.53
CA ILE A 1 -8.06 2.31 18.21
C ILE A 1 -9.36 1.84 17.56
N GLY A 2 -9.39 1.53 16.25
CA GLY A 2 -10.65 1.23 15.53
C GLY A 2 -10.78 1.77 14.10
N GLU A 3 -9.76 2.46 13.56
CA GLU A 3 -9.87 3.12 12.24
C GLU A 3 -10.02 2.16 11.06
N ALA A 4 -9.44 0.95 11.11
CA ALA A 4 -9.59 -0.08 10.09
C ALA A 4 -10.70 -1.11 10.38
N GLY A 5 -11.11 -1.23 11.65
CA GLY A 5 -11.90 -2.38 12.11
C GLY A 5 -11.09 -3.68 12.08
N ASP A 6 -11.80 -4.81 11.99
CA ASP A 6 -11.22 -6.14 11.87
C ASP A 6 -10.68 -6.38 10.45
N LEU A 7 -9.38 -6.63 10.35
CA LEU A 7 -8.69 -6.79 9.08
C LEU A 7 -9.04 -8.11 8.36
N SER A 8 -9.46 -9.13 9.12
CA SER A 8 -9.84 -10.44 8.56
C SER A 8 -11.09 -10.35 7.66
N LYS A 9 -11.95 -9.35 7.94
CA LYS A 9 -13.20 -9.11 7.19
C LYS A 9 -12.98 -8.52 5.79
N PHE A 10 -11.79 -8.01 5.48
CA PHE A 10 -11.50 -7.53 4.13
C PHE A 10 -11.20 -8.73 3.21
N ALA A 11 -11.85 -8.76 2.04
CA ALA A 11 -11.61 -9.80 1.04
C ALA A 11 -10.19 -9.72 0.43
N HIS A 12 -9.66 -8.51 0.26
CA HIS A 12 -8.35 -8.27 -0.36
C HIS A 12 -7.76 -6.94 0.13
N GLY A 13 -6.44 -6.76 0.03
CA GLY A 13 -5.77 -5.50 0.40
C GLY A 13 -6.29 -4.27 -0.35
N ASN A 14 -6.80 -4.46 -1.57
CA ASN A 14 -7.45 -3.37 -2.33
C ASN A 14 -8.73 -2.86 -1.66
N SER A 15 -9.46 -3.70 -0.93
CA SER A 15 -10.64 -3.30 -0.16
C SER A 15 -10.24 -2.40 1.00
N LEU A 16 -9.13 -2.72 1.69
CA LEU A 16 -8.55 -1.87 2.72
C LEU A 16 -8.07 -0.52 2.15
N LEU A 17 -7.41 -0.53 0.99
CA LEU A 17 -6.97 0.71 0.32
C LEU A 17 -8.15 1.58 -0.11
N ARG A 18 -9.23 0.99 -0.62
CA ARG A 18 -10.47 1.70 -0.94
C ARG A 18 -11.09 2.31 0.31
N HIS A 19 -11.11 1.57 1.42
CA HIS A 19 -11.58 2.06 2.72
C HIS A 19 -10.75 3.24 3.23
N ALA A 20 -9.43 3.25 2.97
CA ALA A 20 -8.54 4.37 3.26
C ALA A 20 -8.65 5.54 2.25
N GLY A 21 -9.37 5.36 1.13
CA GLY A 21 -9.48 6.36 0.07
C GLY A 21 -8.22 6.49 -0.80
N LEU A 22 -7.46 5.41 -0.93
CA LEU A 22 -6.26 5.30 -1.76
C LEU A 22 -6.55 4.64 -3.12
N ASN A 23 -7.82 4.51 -3.50
CA ASN A 23 -8.21 4.04 -4.83
C ASN A 23 -8.16 5.18 -5.85
N LEU A 24 -7.95 4.83 -7.12
CA LEU A 24 -8.09 5.75 -8.23
C LEU A 24 -9.58 6.09 -8.44
N ALA A 25 -9.84 7.34 -8.79
CA ALA A 25 -11.15 7.86 -9.15
C ALA A 25 -11.00 8.82 -10.34
N GLU A 26 -11.96 8.77 -11.24
CA GLU A 26 -12.12 9.70 -12.36
C GLU A 26 -13.41 10.49 -12.15
N ALA A 27 -13.37 11.80 -12.37
CA ALA A 27 -14.56 12.64 -12.38
C ALA A 27 -15.12 12.71 -13.80
N SER A 28 -16.35 12.26 -14.00
CA SER A 28 -17.03 12.31 -15.30
C SER A 28 -18.43 12.91 -15.16
N SER A 29 -18.78 13.87 -16.01
CA SER A 29 -20.10 14.54 -16.01
C SER A 29 -20.87 14.35 -17.33
N GLY A 30 -20.64 13.23 -18.02
CA GLY A 30 -21.25 12.92 -19.33
C GLY A 30 -20.62 13.69 -20.51
N LYS A 31 -20.39 14.99 -20.37
CA LYS A 31 -19.74 15.84 -21.39
C LYS A 31 -18.22 15.96 -21.22
N TRP A 32 -17.71 15.68 -20.02
CA TRP A 32 -16.31 15.84 -19.68
C TRP A 32 -15.79 14.64 -18.90
N LYS A 33 -14.56 14.22 -19.23
CA LYS A 33 -13.78 13.21 -18.51
C LYS A 33 -12.56 13.89 -17.91
N GLY A 34 -12.41 13.78 -16.59
CA GLY A 34 -11.31 14.37 -15.85
C GLY A 34 -10.07 13.51 -15.74
N GLN A 35 -9.05 14.05 -15.09
CA GLN A 35 -7.83 13.30 -14.79
C GLN A 35 -8.10 12.22 -13.72
N ILE A 36 -7.47 11.06 -13.90
CA ILE A 36 -7.48 10.00 -12.90
C ILE A 36 -6.63 10.44 -11.70
N VAL A 37 -7.26 10.58 -10.54
CA VAL A 37 -6.62 11.01 -9.29
C VAL A 37 -6.92 10.03 -8.16
N ILE A 38 -6.16 10.14 -7.06
CA ILE A 38 -6.49 9.40 -5.83
C ILE A 38 -7.77 9.99 -5.24
N SER A 39 -8.74 9.14 -4.91
CA SER A 39 -10.07 9.56 -4.48
C SER A 39 -10.06 10.41 -3.21
N LYS A 40 -9.23 10.06 -2.21
CA LYS A 40 -9.16 10.67 -0.88
C LYS A 40 -10.49 10.67 -0.09
N ARG A 41 -11.54 9.99 -0.57
CA ARG A 41 -12.89 9.95 0.03
C ARG A 41 -13.06 8.97 1.20
N GLY A 42 -12.07 8.11 1.46
CA GLY A 42 -12.09 7.16 2.57
C GLY A 42 -11.62 7.75 3.91
N ARG A 43 -11.41 6.89 4.91
CA ARG A 43 -11.02 7.31 6.27
C ARG A 43 -9.65 7.99 6.29
N SER A 44 -9.63 9.28 6.66
CA SER A 44 -8.42 10.11 6.66
C SER A 44 -7.37 9.65 7.67
N ARG A 45 -7.79 9.25 8.88
CA ARG A 45 -6.88 8.77 9.93
C ARG A 45 -6.24 7.43 9.56
N LEU A 46 -7.03 6.50 9.00
CA LEU A 46 -6.50 5.24 8.46
C LEU A 46 -5.43 5.50 7.39
N ARG A 47 -5.70 6.40 6.44
CA ARG A 47 -4.74 6.79 5.41
C ARG A 47 -3.44 7.36 6.00
N ARG A 48 -3.55 8.24 7.00
CA ARG A 48 -2.40 8.82 7.70
C ARG A 48 -1.59 7.74 8.42
N ASN A 49 -2.26 6.82 9.12
CA ASN A 49 -1.58 5.77 9.87
C ASN A 49 -0.85 4.79 8.94
N LEU A 50 -1.46 4.40 7.82
CA LEU A 50 -0.80 3.56 6.81
C LEU A 50 0.46 4.23 6.25
N PHE A 51 0.39 5.53 6.00
CA PHE A 51 1.55 6.30 5.53
C PHE A 51 2.66 6.35 6.59
N LEU A 52 2.33 6.70 7.83
CA LEU A 52 3.31 6.78 8.92
C LEU A 52 3.94 5.40 9.22
N ALA A 53 3.14 4.33 9.22
CA ALA A 53 3.63 2.98 9.42
C ALA A 53 4.70 2.62 8.38
N ILE A 54 4.47 2.92 7.09
CA ILE A 54 5.46 2.66 6.05
C ILE A 54 6.69 3.55 6.18
N MET A 55 6.53 4.82 6.55
CA MET A 55 7.68 5.69 6.78
C MET A 55 8.58 5.13 7.89
N SER A 56 7.99 4.68 9.01
CA SER A 56 8.72 4.04 10.10
C SER A 56 9.33 2.69 9.68
N LEU A 57 8.63 1.89 8.88
CA LEU A 57 9.16 0.61 8.38
C LEU A 57 10.34 0.82 7.43
N VAL A 58 10.26 1.78 6.52
CA VAL A 58 11.37 2.09 5.59
C VAL A 58 12.59 2.65 6.34
N ALA A 59 12.39 3.34 7.46
CA ALA A 59 13.48 3.84 8.28
C ALA A 59 14.19 2.73 9.08
N ASN A 60 13.42 1.80 9.65
CA ASN A 60 13.94 0.85 10.63
C ASN A 60 14.20 -0.57 10.07
N ASN A 61 13.45 -1.01 9.05
CA ASN A 61 13.58 -2.36 8.51
C ASN A 61 14.41 -2.39 7.22
N PRO A 62 15.46 -3.23 7.14
CA PRO A 62 16.33 -3.31 5.97
C PRO A 62 15.58 -3.74 4.72
N GLU A 63 14.62 -4.66 4.82
CA GLU A 63 13.82 -5.16 3.70
C GLU A 63 13.01 -4.05 3.00
N PHE A 64 12.28 -3.25 3.78
CA PHE A 64 11.48 -2.14 3.24
C PHE A 64 12.37 -1.02 2.70
N LYS A 65 13.54 -0.80 3.32
CA LYS A 65 14.56 0.15 2.85
C LYS A 65 15.12 -0.28 1.50
N GLU A 66 15.45 -1.56 1.33
CA GLU A 66 15.94 -2.11 0.06
C GLU A 66 14.87 -2.03 -1.03
N LEU A 67 13.62 -2.40 -0.72
CA LEU A 67 12.51 -2.26 -1.67
C LEU A 67 12.30 -0.80 -2.08
N HIS A 68 12.45 0.15 -1.15
CA HIS A 68 12.39 1.56 -1.46
C HIS A 68 13.55 1.99 -2.38
N ALA A 69 14.78 1.58 -2.05
CA ALA A 69 15.97 1.86 -2.84
C ALA A 69 15.85 1.29 -4.27
N TYR A 70 15.45 0.03 -4.41
CA TYR A 70 15.21 -0.61 -5.70
C TYR A 70 14.14 0.12 -6.54
N ASN A 71 13.04 0.54 -5.91
CA ASN A 71 11.99 1.31 -6.59
C ASN A 71 12.51 2.69 -7.08
N VAL A 72 13.39 3.34 -6.32
CA VAL A 72 13.92 4.66 -6.68
C VAL A 72 15.06 4.56 -7.68
N GLN A 73 16.01 3.64 -7.49
CA GLN A 73 17.23 3.50 -8.30
C GLN A 73 16.98 2.71 -9.58
N VAL A 74 16.41 1.51 -9.48
CA VAL A 74 16.21 0.61 -10.64
C VAL A 74 14.99 1.01 -11.44
N LYS A 75 13.85 1.18 -10.77
CA LYS A 75 12.58 1.58 -11.44
C LYS A 75 12.47 3.09 -11.70
N LYS A 76 13.49 3.87 -11.33
CA LYS A 76 13.57 5.33 -11.53
C LYS A 76 12.31 6.08 -11.04
N MET A 77 11.66 5.61 -9.97
CA MET A 77 10.46 6.26 -9.43
C MET A 77 10.82 7.41 -8.49
N LYS A 78 9.99 8.47 -8.49
CA LYS A 78 10.06 9.52 -7.46
C LYS A 78 9.87 8.92 -6.06
N LYS A 79 10.66 9.40 -5.08
CA LYS A 79 10.65 8.90 -3.68
C LYS A 79 9.23 8.75 -3.11
N MET A 80 8.41 9.81 -3.22
CA MET A 80 7.03 9.78 -2.70
C MET A 80 6.14 8.74 -3.40
N LYS A 81 6.30 8.52 -4.71
CA LYS A 81 5.56 7.48 -5.44
C LYS A 81 5.98 6.08 -4.98
N SER A 82 7.26 5.89 -4.66
CA SER A 82 7.73 4.63 -4.09
C SER A 82 7.10 4.37 -2.71
N ILE A 83 7.03 5.38 -1.83
CA ILE A 83 6.37 5.22 -0.52
C ILE A 83 4.89 4.85 -0.69
N MET A 84 4.15 5.53 -1.57
CA MET A 84 2.74 5.17 -1.85
C MET A 84 2.59 3.75 -2.42
N LYS A 85 3.52 3.30 -3.26
CA LYS A 85 3.56 1.92 -3.75
C LYS A 85 3.76 0.92 -2.61
N LEU A 86 4.65 1.21 -1.67
CA LEU A 86 4.89 0.38 -0.50
C LEU A 86 3.67 0.34 0.43
N VAL A 87 2.96 1.47 0.63
CA VAL A 87 1.66 1.49 1.34
C VAL A 87 0.67 0.50 0.71
N GLY A 88 0.55 0.50 -0.62
CA GLY A 88 -0.32 -0.44 -1.33
C GLY A 88 0.11 -1.91 -1.19
N LYS A 89 1.42 -2.17 -1.05
CA LYS A 89 1.96 -3.51 -0.80
C LYS A 89 1.69 -3.94 0.66
N PHE A 90 1.95 -3.06 1.60
CA PHE A 90 1.74 -3.28 3.03
C PHE A 90 0.28 -3.55 3.37
N ALA A 91 -0.66 -2.82 2.77
CA ALA A 91 -2.09 -3.10 2.94
C ALA A 91 -2.48 -4.53 2.50
N ARG A 92 -1.83 -5.08 1.47
CA ARG A 92 -2.04 -6.47 1.04
C ARG A 92 -1.43 -7.47 2.02
N ILE A 93 -0.24 -7.19 2.52
CA ILE A 93 0.42 -8.02 3.56
C ILE A 93 -0.44 -8.08 4.82
N LEU A 94 -0.93 -6.93 5.31
CA LEU A 94 -1.79 -6.85 6.49
C LEU A 94 -3.06 -7.72 6.35
N VAL A 95 -3.75 -7.62 5.21
CA VAL A 95 -4.96 -8.43 4.97
C VAL A 95 -4.61 -9.91 4.81
N GLY A 96 -3.47 -10.25 4.19
CA GLY A 96 -3.01 -11.64 4.08
C GLY A 96 -2.72 -12.29 5.44
N ILE A 97 -1.96 -11.59 6.29
CA ILE A 97 -1.66 -12.03 7.67
C ILE A 97 -2.96 -12.21 8.46
N ALA A 98 -3.85 -11.21 8.43
CA ALA A 98 -5.09 -11.26 9.21
C ALA A 98 -6.06 -12.36 8.77
N ARG A 99 -6.06 -12.75 7.49
CA ARG A 99 -6.95 -13.79 6.96
C ARG A 99 -6.41 -15.19 7.17
N ASN A 100 -5.11 -15.37 6.93
CA ASN A 100 -4.49 -16.69 6.99
C ASN A 100 -4.02 -17.03 8.40
N ASN A 101 -4.01 -16.05 9.31
CA ASN A 101 -3.45 -16.16 10.66
C ASN A 101 -2.00 -16.67 10.65
N GLU A 102 -1.27 -16.34 9.59
CA GLU A 102 0.14 -16.70 9.41
C GLU A 102 1.03 -15.53 9.84
N PRO A 103 2.20 -15.81 10.46
CA PRO A 103 3.17 -14.76 10.75
C PRO A 103 3.68 -14.11 9.47
N TYR A 104 4.24 -12.90 9.63
CA TYR A 104 4.93 -12.21 8.55
C TYR A 104 6.12 -13.04 8.04
N CYS A 105 6.08 -13.44 6.77
CA CYS A 105 7.19 -14.11 6.09
C CYS A 105 7.90 -13.12 5.14
N PRO A 106 9.17 -12.75 5.39
CA PRO A 106 9.90 -11.79 4.57
C PRO A 106 10.14 -12.27 3.13
N GLU A 107 10.27 -13.58 2.93
CA GLU A 107 10.46 -14.20 1.62
C GLU A 107 9.32 -13.90 0.65
N LYS A 108 8.07 -13.84 1.15
CA LYS A 108 6.87 -13.55 0.34
C LYS A 108 6.82 -12.11 -0.17
N ILE A 109 7.77 -11.26 0.24
CA ILE A 109 7.78 -9.81 -0.01
C ILE A 109 8.85 -9.43 -1.03
N GLN A 110 9.75 -10.35 -1.39
CA GLN A 110 10.74 -10.03 -2.39
C GLN A 110 10.10 -9.70 -3.75
N PRO A 111 10.69 -8.77 -4.53
CA PRO A 111 10.22 -8.52 -5.88
C PRO A 111 10.45 -9.77 -6.72
N LEU A 112 9.48 -10.18 -7.54
CA LEU A 112 9.52 -11.38 -8.40
C LEU A 112 10.83 -11.57 -9.19
N ALA A 113 11.58 -10.49 -9.43
CA ALA A 113 12.88 -10.50 -10.08
C ALA A 113 14.01 -11.16 -9.26
N SER A 114 13.91 -11.29 -7.93
CA SER A 114 14.91 -12.01 -7.12
C SER A 114 14.64 -13.52 -7.03
N ILE A 115 13.44 -13.97 -7.41
CA ILE A 115 13.03 -15.39 -7.37
C ILE A 115 13.52 -16.12 -8.63
N ALA A 116 13.92 -15.39 -9.68
CA ALA A 116 14.36 -15.92 -10.97
C ALA A 116 15.89 -15.86 -11.19
N ALA A 117 16.68 -15.70 -10.12
CA ALA A 117 18.14 -15.69 -10.16
C ALA A 117 18.70 -16.96 -9.52
#